data_AF-A0A6N9PMX0-F1
#
_entry.id   AF-A0A6N9PMX0-F1
#
_cell.length_a   1.000
_cell.length_b   1.000
_cell.length_c   1.000
_cell.angle_alpha   90.00
_cell.angle_beta   90.00
_cell.angle_gamma   90.00
#
_symmetry.space_group_name_H-M   'P 1'
#
loop_
_entity.id
_entity.type
_entity.pdbx_description
1 polymer ?
#
loop_
_entity_poly.entity_id
_entity_poly.type
_entity_poly.pdbx_seq_one_letter_code
_entity_poly.pdbx_strand_id
1 'polypeptide(L)'
;MICPKCGRNIPDGSVCPCSYNTPVLSSNPAVNTLKTIGSSPLFLVVSILLSIAPVLTIASQLGLRDNMWDLFYYAMQLDLDPSLFYPVIDAASSMSVAGAVLSAVPAILVAVAMWITYASCRDTQSGNVSTAGLTICKVLSIISLVCICIFAAILVLFMVILLIAGVAEAANDVYGYDASIAQAGIAVLLVLFVILAAVLALAVIYQVCVIKTINRIKATATTGVPDNRIPNFLVVMNYIEAAGMVLAGLANLFTTPILGLGSLVGAATLVIISIILTRYRSGMTLLMYPPVQPVYPQQPTPPQGPGNWG
;
A
#
# COMPACT_ATOMS: atom_id res chain seq x y z
N MET A 1 -27.99 12.19 -20.14
CA MET A 1 -26.77 11.42 -19.75
C MET A 1 -26.88 10.03 -20.35
N ILE A 2 -25.85 9.53 -21.03
CA ILE A 2 -25.84 8.16 -21.58
C ILE A 2 -25.44 7.19 -20.46
N CYS A 3 -26.23 6.13 -20.25
CA CYS A 3 -25.90 5.14 -19.25
C CYS A 3 -24.68 4.31 -19.68
N PRO A 4 -23.63 4.20 -18.84
CA PRO A 4 -22.40 3.48 -19.18
C PRO A 4 -22.57 1.96 -19.31
N LYS A 5 -23.70 1.39 -18.84
CA LYS A 5 -24.01 -0.04 -18.96
C LYS A 5 -24.88 -0.38 -20.16
N CYS A 6 -25.94 0.41 -20.39
CA CYS A 6 -26.97 0.11 -21.38
C CYS A 6 -26.81 0.94 -22.67
N GLY A 7 -25.93 1.96 -22.72
CA GLY A 7 -25.79 2.87 -23.86
C GLY A 7 -27.03 3.74 -24.12
N ARG A 8 -28.10 3.59 -23.33
CA ARG A 8 -29.36 4.30 -23.48
C ARG A 8 -29.20 5.75 -23.02
N ASN A 9 -29.70 6.68 -23.83
CA ASN A 9 -29.72 8.08 -23.46
C ASN A 9 -30.86 8.31 -22.45
N ILE A 10 -30.51 8.83 -21.27
CA ILE A 10 -31.46 9.16 -20.21
C ILE A 10 -31.48 10.68 -20.06
N PRO A 11 -32.47 11.36 -20.65
CA PRO A 11 -32.59 12.82 -20.56
C PRO A 11 -32.95 13.27 -19.13
N ASP A 12 -33.69 12.44 -18.38
CA ASP A 12 -34.27 12.79 -17.07
C ASP A 12 -33.32 12.62 -15.88
N GLY A 13 -32.09 12.13 -16.12
CA GLY A 13 -31.13 11.83 -15.05
C GLY A 13 -31.54 10.71 -14.08
N SER A 14 -32.65 10.01 -14.36
CA SER A 14 -33.12 8.85 -13.62
C SER A 14 -32.18 7.64 -13.80
N VAL A 15 -32.23 6.69 -12.85
CA VAL A 15 -31.39 5.48 -12.90
C VAL A 15 -31.82 4.57 -14.06
N CYS A 16 -30.88 4.12 -14.94
CA CYS A 16 -31.21 3.20 -16.05
C CYS A 16 -31.86 1.93 -15.47
N PRO A 17 -32.96 1.42 -16.06
CA PRO A 17 -33.54 0.12 -15.72
C PRO A 17 -32.52 -1.04 -15.71
N CYS A 18 -31.43 -0.94 -16.49
CA CYS A 18 -30.34 -1.93 -16.48
C CYS A 18 -29.52 -1.95 -15.18
N SER A 19 -29.60 -0.88 -14.38
CA SER A 19 -28.98 -0.78 -13.05
C SER A 19 -29.88 -1.34 -11.95
N TYR A 20 -31.19 -1.54 -12.20
CA TYR A 20 -32.08 -2.20 -11.24
C TYR A 20 -31.76 -3.70 -11.07
N ASN A 21 -31.11 -4.32 -12.05
CA ASN A 21 -30.74 -5.75 -12.01
C ASN A 21 -29.45 -6.05 -11.25
N THR A 22 -28.75 -5.06 -10.70
CA THR A 22 -27.72 -5.37 -9.69
C THR A 22 -28.40 -5.45 -8.34
N PRO A 23 -28.52 -6.65 -7.72
CA PRO A 23 -29.09 -6.76 -6.39
C PRO A 23 -28.32 -5.83 -5.46
N VAL A 24 -29.05 -4.97 -4.75
CA VAL A 24 -28.45 -4.11 -3.73
C VAL A 24 -27.86 -4.99 -2.64
N LEU A 25 -26.54 -4.89 -2.41
CA LEU A 25 -25.85 -5.76 -1.46
C LEU A 25 -26.07 -5.33 0.00
N SER A 26 -26.59 -4.12 0.19
CA SER A 26 -27.04 -3.58 1.47
C SER A 26 -28.14 -2.56 1.24
N SER A 27 -29.06 -2.44 2.19
CA SER A 27 -30.09 -1.40 2.23
C SER A 27 -29.50 -0.02 2.53
N ASN A 28 -28.35 0.05 3.22
CA ASN A 28 -27.66 1.31 3.45
C ASN A 28 -26.78 1.67 2.23
N PRO A 29 -26.92 2.86 1.64
CA PRO A 29 -26.18 3.23 0.42
C PRO A 29 -24.66 3.34 0.63
N ALA A 30 -24.18 3.76 1.81
CA ALA A 30 -22.75 3.82 2.12
C ALA A 30 -22.17 2.40 2.28
N VAL A 31 -22.90 1.50 2.93
CA VAL A 31 -22.47 0.09 3.05
C VAL A 31 -22.55 -0.61 1.70
N ASN A 32 -23.55 -0.28 0.86
CA ASN A 32 -23.67 -0.82 -0.49
C ASN A 32 -22.50 -0.37 -1.38
N THR A 33 -22.12 0.92 -1.35
CA THR A 33 -20.92 1.38 -2.08
C THR A 33 -19.65 0.69 -1.59
N LEU A 34 -19.46 0.53 -0.28
CA LEU A 34 -18.33 -0.23 0.28
C LEU A 34 -18.33 -1.68 -0.22
N LYS A 35 -19.48 -2.37 -0.20
CA LYS A 35 -19.60 -3.75 -0.69
C LYS A 35 -19.33 -3.86 -2.19
N THR A 36 -19.85 -2.94 -3.01
CA THR A 36 -19.60 -2.96 -4.46
C THR A 36 -18.12 -2.77 -4.80
N ILE A 37 -17.40 -1.95 -4.03
CA ILE A 37 -15.96 -1.76 -4.20
C ILE A 37 -15.19 -2.97 -3.68
N GLY A 38 -15.55 -3.48 -2.50
CA GLY A 38 -14.91 -4.64 -1.87
C GLY A 38 -15.18 -5.97 -2.58
N SER A 39 -16.25 -6.08 -3.37
CA SER A 39 -16.55 -7.25 -4.23
C SER A 39 -16.13 -7.04 -5.69
N SER A 40 -15.50 -5.91 -6.01
CA SER A 40 -15.06 -5.60 -7.38
C SER A 40 -13.95 -6.54 -7.87
N PRO A 41 -13.82 -6.75 -9.19
CA PRO A 41 -12.73 -7.57 -9.75
C PRO A 41 -11.34 -7.00 -9.41
N LEU A 42 -11.21 -5.68 -9.25
CA LEU A 42 -9.95 -5.05 -8.83
C LEU A 42 -9.54 -5.48 -7.42
N PHE A 43 -10.51 -5.57 -6.50
CA PHE A 43 -10.24 -6.04 -5.14
C PHE A 43 -9.84 -7.52 -5.12
N LEU A 44 -10.48 -8.34 -5.97
CA LEU A 44 -10.09 -9.74 -6.13
C LEU A 44 -8.65 -9.89 -6.66
N VAL A 45 -8.25 -9.08 -7.65
CA VAL A 45 -6.86 -9.07 -8.15
C VAL A 45 -5.88 -8.70 -7.03
N VAL A 46 -6.20 -7.71 -6.20
CA VAL A 46 -5.37 -7.34 -5.04
C VAL A 46 -5.21 -8.51 -4.07
N SER A 47 -6.29 -9.21 -3.72
CA SER A 47 -6.24 -10.38 -2.83
C SER A 47 -5.36 -11.51 -3.39
N ILE A 48 -5.42 -11.74 -4.71
CA ILE A 48 -4.57 -12.71 -5.40
C ILE A 48 -3.09 -12.28 -5.37
N LEU A 49 -2.79 -11.04 -5.75
CA LEU A 49 -1.41 -10.52 -5.76
C LEU A 49 -0.78 -10.55 -4.36
N LEU A 50 -1.55 -10.19 -3.32
CA LEU A 50 -1.10 -10.27 -1.93
C LEU A 50 -0.86 -11.70 -1.45
N SER A 51 -1.52 -12.70 -2.06
CA SER A 51 -1.27 -14.12 -1.77
C SER A 51 -0.04 -14.64 -2.49
N ILE A 52 0.26 -14.11 -3.68
CA ILE A 52 1.46 -14.45 -4.47
C ILE A 52 2.72 -13.87 -3.82
N ALA A 53 2.65 -12.66 -3.27
CA ALA A 53 3.80 -11.97 -2.67
C ALA A 53 4.58 -12.83 -1.63
N PRO A 54 3.96 -13.38 -0.56
CA PRO A 54 4.68 -14.20 0.41
C PRO A 54 5.24 -15.50 -0.19
N VAL A 55 4.55 -16.08 -1.19
CA VAL A 55 5.04 -17.29 -1.90
C VAL A 55 6.32 -16.97 -2.65
N LEU A 56 6.37 -15.84 -3.36
CA LEU A 56 7.58 -15.38 -4.05
C LEU A 56 8.70 -15.02 -3.07
N THR A 57 8.39 -14.40 -1.93
CA THR A 57 9.38 -14.13 -0.89
C THR A 57 9.99 -15.43 -0.37
N ILE A 58 9.17 -16.41 0.00
CA ILE A 58 9.68 -17.71 0.48
C ILE A 58 10.48 -18.42 -0.61
N ALA A 59 10.00 -18.43 -1.85
CA ALA A 59 10.71 -19.02 -2.98
C ALA A 59 12.06 -18.34 -3.26
N SER A 60 12.14 -17.00 -3.12
CA SER A 60 13.40 -16.26 -3.30
C SER A 60 14.45 -16.64 -2.26
N GLN A 61 14.03 -16.87 -1.02
CA GLN A 61 14.93 -17.28 0.06
C GLN A 61 15.47 -18.69 -0.16
N LEU A 62 14.69 -19.57 -0.78
CA LEU A 62 15.15 -20.90 -1.17
C LEU A 62 16.17 -20.85 -2.31
N GLY A 63 15.92 -20.03 -3.34
CA GLY A 63 16.84 -19.89 -4.48
C GLY A 63 18.15 -19.18 -4.15
N LEU A 64 18.16 -18.26 -3.18
CA LEU A 64 19.39 -17.61 -2.71
C LEU A 64 20.38 -18.59 -2.08
N ARG A 65 19.88 -19.66 -1.43
CA ARG A 65 20.71 -20.67 -0.77
C ARG A 65 21.59 -21.44 -1.77
N ASP A 66 21.09 -21.65 -2.99
CA ASP A 66 21.83 -22.38 -4.02
C ASP A 66 22.86 -21.47 -4.72
N ASN A 67 22.55 -20.18 -4.93
CA ASN A 67 23.45 -19.20 -5.56
C ASN A 67 24.60 -18.72 -4.65
N MET A 68 24.52 -18.96 -3.33
CA MET A 68 25.58 -18.58 -2.39
C MET A 68 26.89 -19.35 -2.60
N TRP A 69 26.80 -20.61 -3.02
CA TRP A 69 27.97 -21.44 -3.33
C TRP A 69 28.69 -20.94 -4.59
N ASP A 70 27.95 -20.43 -5.58
CA ASP A 70 28.54 -19.81 -6.77
C ASP A 70 29.22 -18.49 -6.42
N LEU A 71 28.61 -17.68 -5.54
CA LEU A 71 29.21 -16.43 -5.06
C LEU A 71 30.52 -16.68 -4.28
N PHE A 72 30.58 -17.76 -3.49
CA PHE A 72 31.80 -18.20 -2.81
C PHE A 72 32.90 -18.54 -3.81
N TYR A 73 32.55 -19.23 -4.91
CA TYR A 73 33.50 -19.60 -5.95
C TYR A 73 34.08 -18.36 -6.67
N TYR A 74 33.22 -17.39 -7.00
CA TYR A 74 33.65 -16.12 -7.58
C TYR A 74 34.49 -15.27 -6.62
N ALA A 75 34.15 -15.25 -5.33
CA ALA A 75 34.91 -14.51 -4.31
C ALA A 75 36.32 -15.08 -4.13
N MET A 76 36.45 -16.41 -4.15
CA MET A 76 37.75 -17.09 -4.11
C MET A 76 38.59 -16.82 -5.37
N GLN A 77 37.93 -16.60 -6.51
CA GLN A 77 38.57 -16.23 -7.78
C GLN A 77 39.09 -14.78 -7.81
N LEU A 78 38.60 -13.93 -6.90
CA LEU A 78 38.97 -12.52 -6.74
C LEU A 78 40.02 -12.28 -5.63
N ASP A 79 40.59 -13.34 -5.05
CA ASP A 79 41.56 -13.28 -3.92
C ASP A 79 41.04 -12.47 -2.71
N LEU A 80 39.72 -12.43 -2.52
CA LEU A 80 39.11 -11.80 -1.36
C LEU A 80 39.36 -12.64 -0.11
N ASP A 81 39.78 -12.00 0.99
CA ASP A 81 40.08 -12.68 2.24
C ASP A 81 38.84 -13.45 2.77
N PRO A 82 38.95 -14.78 2.95
CA PRO A 82 37.88 -15.61 3.50
C PRO A 82 37.30 -15.13 4.81
N SER A 83 38.11 -14.48 5.66
CA SER A 83 37.66 -13.97 6.95
C SER A 83 36.61 -12.87 6.85
N LEU A 84 36.56 -12.12 5.74
CA LEU A 84 35.61 -11.02 5.52
C LEU A 84 34.26 -11.51 4.99
N PHE A 85 34.24 -12.60 4.22
CA PHE A 85 33.00 -13.12 3.62
C PHE A 85 32.37 -14.29 4.38
N TYR A 86 33.16 -15.05 5.16
CA TYR A 86 32.65 -16.19 5.94
C TYR A 86 31.51 -15.81 6.92
N PRO A 87 31.55 -14.67 7.63
CA PRO A 87 30.44 -14.25 8.49
C PRO A 87 29.18 -13.89 7.70
N VAL A 88 29.34 -13.33 6.49
CA VAL A 88 28.23 -12.97 5.61
C VAL A 88 27.58 -14.22 5.03
N ILE A 89 28.38 -15.23 4.69
CA ILE A 89 27.91 -16.53 4.20
C ILE A 89 27.29 -17.35 5.33
N ASP A 90 27.84 -17.33 6.53
CA ASP A 90 27.24 -17.97 7.71
C ASP A 90 25.89 -17.32 8.05
N ALA A 91 25.83 -15.98 8.06
CA ALA A 91 24.57 -15.25 8.22
C ALA A 91 23.55 -15.57 7.11
N ALA A 92 23.97 -15.64 5.85
CA ALA A 92 23.08 -15.93 4.73
C ALA A 92 22.67 -17.41 4.65
N SER A 93 23.49 -18.34 5.14
CA SER A 93 23.20 -19.79 5.17
C SER A 93 22.39 -20.20 6.40
N SER A 94 22.40 -19.37 7.46
CA SER A 94 21.50 -19.50 8.63
C SER A 94 20.02 -19.29 8.30
N MET A 95 19.71 -18.87 7.06
CA MET A 95 18.36 -18.60 6.57
C MET A 95 17.61 -19.93 6.33
N SER A 96 17.12 -20.50 7.42
CA SER A 96 16.29 -21.71 7.38
C SER A 96 14.96 -21.45 6.67
N VAL A 97 14.36 -22.51 6.09
CA VAL A 97 12.99 -22.44 5.54
C VAL A 97 12.00 -21.95 6.60
N ALA A 98 12.20 -22.36 7.85
CA ALA A 98 11.42 -21.87 8.99
C ALA A 98 11.57 -20.35 9.18
N GLY A 99 12.78 -19.80 9.05
CA GLY A 99 13.04 -18.36 9.10
C GLY A 99 12.37 -17.59 7.96
N ALA A 100 12.38 -18.15 6.74
CA ALA A 100 11.69 -17.56 5.58
C ALA A 100 10.17 -17.53 5.75
N VAL A 101 9.59 -18.57 6.36
CA VAL A 101 8.15 -18.60 6.68
C VAL A 101 7.80 -17.61 7.79
N LEU A 102 8.62 -17.56 8.85
CA LEU A 102 8.42 -16.63 9.98
C LEU A 102 8.48 -15.16 9.53
N SER A 103 9.39 -14.82 8.62
CA SER A 103 9.48 -13.45 8.07
C SER A 103 8.31 -13.11 7.14
N ALA A 104 7.68 -14.10 6.50
CA ALA A 104 6.50 -13.91 5.65
C ALA A 104 5.16 -13.82 6.41
N VAL A 105 5.13 -14.10 7.72
CA VAL A 105 3.89 -14.10 8.54
C VAL A 105 3.07 -12.82 8.40
N PRO A 106 3.64 -11.60 8.46
CA PRO A 106 2.85 -10.37 8.30
C PRO A 106 2.17 -10.30 6.93
N ALA A 107 2.87 -10.68 5.86
CA ALA A 107 2.33 -10.67 4.51
C ALA A 107 1.21 -11.69 4.33
N ILE A 108 1.36 -12.90 4.89
CA ILE A 108 0.32 -13.94 4.88
C ILE A 108 -0.93 -13.44 5.62
N LEU A 109 -0.77 -12.80 6.79
CA LEU A 109 -1.90 -12.26 7.54
C LEU A 109 -2.63 -11.14 6.80
N VAL A 110 -1.90 -10.27 6.08
CA VAL A 110 -2.53 -9.26 5.19
C VAL A 110 -3.33 -9.93 4.07
N ALA A 111 -2.78 -10.98 3.43
CA ALA A 111 -3.48 -11.70 2.38
C ALA A 111 -4.79 -12.34 2.89
N VAL A 112 -4.74 -13.03 4.04
CA VAL A 112 -5.92 -13.61 4.69
C VAL A 112 -6.94 -12.52 5.05
N ALA A 113 -6.48 -11.39 5.59
CA ALA A 113 -7.35 -10.27 5.94
C ALA A 113 -8.08 -9.68 4.72
N MET A 114 -7.42 -9.60 3.56
CA MET A 114 -8.06 -9.16 2.32
C MET A 114 -9.08 -10.18 1.81
N TRP A 115 -8.80 -11.49 1.90
CA TRP A 115 -9.77 -12.53 1.57
C TRP A 115 -11.02 -12.50 2.46
N ILE A 116 -10.85 -12.30 3.77
CA ILE A 116 -11.97 -12.13 4.71
C ILE A 116 -12.82 -10.90 4.33
N THR A 117 -12.16 -9.79 3.99
CA THR A 117 -12.83 -8.55 3.58
C THR A 117 -13.58 -8.73 2.26
N TYR A 118 -12.99 -9.42 1.29
CA TYR A 118 -13.61 -9.75 0.00
C TYR A 118 -14.84 -10.63 0.19
N ALA A 119 -14.70 -11.73 0.94
CA ALA A 119 -15.79 -12.65 1.22
C ALA A 119 -16.96 -11.95 1.92
N SER A 120 -16.67 -11.09 2.90
CA SER A 120 -17.69 -10.31 3.60
C SER A 120 -18.39 -9.28 2.71
N CYS A 121 -17.69 -8.69 1.73
CA CYS A 121 -18.30 -7.74 0.81
C CYS A 121 -19.16 -8.42 -0.25
N ARG A 122 -18.84 -9.66 -0.61
CA ARG A 122 -19.58 -10.46 -1.59
C ARG A 122 -20.80 -11.16 -1.00
N ASP A 123 -20.82 -11.40 0.31
CA ASP A 123 -21.97 -12.00 0.98
C ASP A 123 -23.24 -11.15 0.80
N THR A 124 -24.28 -11.78 0.25
CA THR A 124 -25.60 -11.18 0.01
C THR A 124 -26.59 -11.48 1.13
N GLN A 125 -26.24 -12.39 2.06
CA GLN A 125 -27.12 -12.81 3.16
C GLN A 125 -27.14 -11.78 4.30
N SER A 126 -25.99 -11.17 4.60
CA SER A 126 -25.89 -10.13 5.63
C SER A 126 -25.88 -8.74 4.99
N GLY A 127 -26.69 -7.79 5.48
CA GLY A 127 -26.65 -6.40 5.01
C GLY A 127 -25.41 -5.60 5.46
N ASN A 128 -24.62 -6.16 6.38
CA ASN A 128 -23.46 -5.52 7.00
C ASN A 128 -22.14 -6.01 6.39
N VAL A 129 -21.05 -5.32 6.70
CA VAL A 129 -19.68 -5.72 6.32
C VAL A 129 -18.88 -6.01 7.59
N SER A 130 -18.29 -7.20 7.66
CA SER A 130 -17.37 -7.59 8.72
C SER A 130 -16.11 -6.75 8.67
N THR A 131 -15.75 -6.15 9.80
CA THR A 131 -14.52 -5.36 9.93
C THR A 131 -13.30 -6.20 10.32
N ALA A 132 -13.42 -7.53 10.40
CA ALA A 132 -12.36 -8.41 10.89
C ALA A 132 -11.07 -8.31 10.05
N GLY A 133 -11.18 -8.33 8.72
CA GLY A 133 -10.01 -8.15 7.85
C GLY A 133 -9.37 -6.77 8.03
N LEU A 134 -10.19 -5.72 8.07
CA LEU A 134 -9.71 -4.35 8.31
C LEU A 134 -9.06 -4.19 9.70
N THR A 135 -9.53 -4.90 10.73
CA THR A 135 -8.87 -4.91 12.05
C THR A 135 -7.48 -5.53 12.00
N ILE A 136 -7.32 -6.66 11.29
CA ILE A 136 -6.03 -7.33 11.14
C ILE A 136 -5.05 -6.40 10.41
N CYS A 137 -5.46 -5.82 9.27
CA CYS A 137 -4.64 -4.87 8.52
C CYS A 137 -4.22 -3.65 9.37
N LYS A 138 -5.13 -3.15 10.22
CA LYS A 138 -4.82 -2.04 11.15
C LYS A 138 -3.77 -2.46 12.18
N VAL A 139 -3.94 -3.61 12.83
CA VAL A 139 -3.01 -4.07 13.86
C VAL A 139 -1.62 -4.28 13.28
N LEU A 140 -1.52 -4.92 12.11
CA LEU A 140 -0.25 -5.07 11.40
C LEU A 140 0.37 -3.71 11.04
N SER A 141 -0.46 -2.76 10.59
CA SER A 141 0.02 -1.41 10.29
C SER A 141 0.56 -0.69 11.53
N ILE A 142 -0.03 -0.90 12.71
CA ILE A 142 0.46 -0.36 13.98
C ILE A 142 1.79 -1.03 14.36
N ILE A 143 1.89 -2.35 14.20
CA ILE A 143 3.15 -3.08 14.46
C ILE A 143 4.27 -2.52 13.57
N SER A 144 4.02 -2.38 12.26
CA SER A 144 5.00 -1.78 11.33
C SER A 144 5.39 -0.35 11.73
N LEU A 145 4.44 0.47 12.20
CA LEU A 145 4.72 1.82 12.71
C LEU A 145 5.67 1.77 13.90
N VAL A 146 5.40 0.90 14.88
CA VAL A 146 6.24 0.75 16.06
C VAL A 146 7.65 0.28 15.66
N CYS A 147 7.76 -0.67 14.75
CA CYS A 147 9.04 -1.13 14.22
C CYS A 147 9.83 -0.01 13.54
N ILE A 148 9.18 0.81 12.70
CA ILE A 148 9.81 1.97 12.03
C ILE A 148 10.29 2.99 13.07
N CYS A 149 9.50 3.26 14.11
CA CYS A 149 9.87 4.19 15.16
C CYS A 149 11.07 3.69 15.99
N ILE A 150 11.10 2.39 16.34
CA ILE A 150 12.23 1.78 17.05
C ILE A 150 13.49 1.82 16.17
N PHE A 151 13.36 1.44 14.89
CA PHE A 151 14.46 1.48 13.94
C PHE A 151 15.01 2.90 13.75
N ALA A 152 14.12 3.89 13.63
CA ALA A 152 14.49 5.31 13.58
C ALA A 152 15.25 5.74 14.84
N ALA A 153 14.80 5.34 16.03
CA ALA A 153 15.48 5.66 17.28
C ALA A 153 16.88 5.03 17.36
N ILE A 154 17.03 3.76 16.95
CA ILE A 154 18.32 3.07 16.91
C ILE A 154 19.26 3.74 15.92
N LEU A 155 18.78 4.07 14.71
CA LEU A 155 19.59 4.78 13.71
C LEU A 155 20.04 6.15 14.18
N VAL A 156 19.16 6.92 14.82
CA VAL A 156 19.54 8.22 15.38
C VAL A 156 20.60 8.05 16.47
N LEU A 157 20.45 7.07 17.36
CA LEU A 157 21.45 6.78 18.39
C LEU A 157 22.80 6.37 17.79
N PHE A 158 22.79 5.49 16.78
CA PHE A 158 24.00 5.09 16.07
C PHE A 158 24.70 6.27 15.40
N MET A 159 23.94 7.15 14.75
CA MET A 159 24.48 8.36 14.12
C MET A 159 25.07 9.34 15.13
N VAL A 160 24.45 9.49 16.31
CA VAL A 160 24.99 10.32 17.39
C VAL A 160 26.32 9.75 17.90
N ILE A 161 26.44 8.43 18.05
CA ILE A 161 27.70 7.78 18.45
C ILE A 161 28.79 8.04 17.40
N LEU A 162 28.47 7.90 16.11
CA LEU A 162 29.42 8.18 15.02
C LEU A 162 29.85 9.64 15.00
N LEU A 163 28.95 10.58 15.25
CA LEU A 163 29.29 12.01 15.35
C LEU A 163 30.23 12.29 16.52
N ILE A 164 29.98 11.69 17.69
CA ILE A 164 30.86 11.86 18.86
C ILE A 164 32.23 11.24 18.59
N ALA A 165 32.29 10.04 18.02
CA ALA A 165 33.55 9.39 17.65
C ALA A 165 34.34 10.21 16.62
N GLY A 166 33.68 10.68 15.56
CA GLY A 166 34.32 11.50 14.53
C GLY A 166 34.82 12.85 15.06
N VAL A 167 34.09 13.49 15.98
CA VAL A 167 34.55 14.72 16.64
C VAL A 167 35.72 14.44 17.59
N ALA A 168 35.73 13.31 18.29
CA ALA A 168 36.83 12.92 19.17
C ALA A 168 38.13 12.65 18.39
N GLU A 169 38.05 12.03 17.20
CA GLU A 169 39.20 11.85 16.32
C GLU A 169 39.70 13.20 15.76
N ALA A 170 38.81 14.05 15.28
CA ALA A 170 39.16 15.38 14.76
C ALA A 170 39.79 16.29 15.83
N ALA A 171 39.44 16.11 17.11
CA ALA A 171 40.01 16.86 18.23
C ALA A 171 41.42 16.38 18.65
N ASN A 172 41.84 15.18 18.26
CA ASN A 172 43.19 14.67 18.52
C ASN A 172 44.20 15.04 17.42
N ASP A 173 43.74 15.44 16.23
CA ASP A 173 44.57 15.67 15.04
C ASP A 173 44.80 17.17 14.72
N VAL A 174 45.02 17.97 15.77
CA VAL A 174 44.99 19.46 15.77
C VAL A 174 46.08 20.14 14.90
N TYR A 175 47.04 19.40 14.34
CA TYR A 175 48.16 19.97 13.57
C TYR A 175 48.39 19.37 12.17
N GLY A 176 47.51 18.50 11.67
CA GLY A 176 47.67 17.82 10.37
C GLY A 176 46.81 18.38 9.23
N TYR A 177 47.31 18.27 7.99
CA TYR A 177 46.56 18.51 6.74
C TYR A 177 45.25 17.68 6.66
N ASP A 178 45.19 16.56 7.38
CA ASP A 178 44.05 15.64 7.49
C ASP A 178 42.86 16.18 8.31
N ALA A 179 43.06 17.23 9.12
CA ALA A 179 41.96 17.87 9.87
C ALA A 179 40.88 18.46 8.93
N SER A 180 41.28 18.88 7.72
CA SER A 180 40.35 19.40 6.70
C SER A 180 39.44 18.31 6.09
N ILE A 181 39.97 17.09 5.94
CA ILE A 181 39.24 15.94 5.39
C ILE A 181 38.26 15.39 6.45
N ALA A 182 38.69 15.32 7.71
CA ALA A 182 37.83 14.91 8.84
C ALA A 182 36.65 15.89 9.03
N GLN A 183 36.89 17.20 8.95
CA GLN A 183 35.83 18.22 9.03
C GLN A 183 34.85 18.13 7.86
N ALA A 184 35.33 17.88 6.63
CA ALA A 184 34.47 17.67 5.48
C ALA A 184 33.63 16.39 5.62
N GLY A 185 34.19 15.31 6.16
CA GLY A 185 33.49 14.06 6.44
C GLY A 185 32.32 14.24 7.42
N ILE A 186 32.55 14.98 8.51
CA ILE A 186 31.49 15.28 9.51
C ILE A 186 30.36 16.11 8.89
N ALA A 187 30.69 17.09 8.04
CA ALA A 187 29.69 17.90 7.35
C ALA A 187 28.80 17.07 6.40
N VAL A 188 29.40 16.15 5.62
CA VAL A 188 28.66 15.24 4.75
C VAL A 188 27.75 14.31 5.56
N LEU A 189 28.25 13.79 6.69
CA LEU A 189 27.49 12.90 7.58
C LEU A 189 26.29 13.63 8.20
N LEU A 190 26.43 14.90 8.58
CA LEU A 190 25.32 15.75 9.05
C LEU A 190 24.26 15.98 7.97
N VAL A 191 24.67 16.26 6.72
CA VAL A 191 23.72 16.43 5.60
C VAL A 191 22.94 15.13 5.35
N LEU A 192 23.63 13.99 5.33
CA LEU A 192 23.00 12.68 5.20
C LEU A 192 22.03 12.39 6.36
N PHE A 193 22.39 12.77 7.58
CA PHE A 193 21.53 12.62 8.75
C PHE A 193 20.22 13.40 8.60
N VAL A 194 20.27 14.66 8.15
CA VAL A 194 19.06 15.48 7.94
C VAL A 194 18.16 14.87 6.86
N ILE A 195 18.76 14.41 5.75
CA ILE A 195 18.01 13.75 4.67
C ILE A 195 17.35 12.48 5.18
N LEU A 196 18.10 11.64 5.91
CA LEU A 196 17.60 10.38 6.46
C LEU A 196 16.48 10.61 7.48
N ALA A 197 16.62 11.61 8.35
CA ALA A 197 15.59 12.01 9.30
C ALA A 197 14.30 12.46 8.60
N ALA A 198 14.41 13.23 7.50
CA ALA A 198 13.27 13.64 6.70
C ALA A 198 12.54 12.45 6.05
N VAL A 199 13.30 11.48 5.51
CA VAL A 199 12.74 10.26 4.92
C VAL A 199 12.01 9.41 5.97
N LEU A 200 12.60 9.25 7.17
CA LEU A 200 11.96 8.52 8.27
C LEU A 200 10.68 9.22 8.75
N ALA A 201 10.68 10.55 8.85
CA ALA A 201 9.48 11.31 9.20
C ALA A 201 8.36 11.10 8.18
N LEU A 202 8.68 11.10 6.88
CA LEU A 202 7.71 10.81 5.81
C LEU A 202 7.15 9.38 5.92
N ALA A 203 8.00 8.38 6.22
CA ALA A 203 7.56 7.00 6.41
C ALA A 203 6.59 6.85 7.60
N VAL A 204 6.84 7.56 8.71
CA VAL A 204 5.93 7.57 9.87
C VAL A 204 4.60 8.22 9.50
N ILE A 205 4.61 9.36 8.81
CA ILE A 205 3.39 10.06 8.38
C ILE A 205 2.56 9.16 7.45
N TYR A 206 3.21 8.48 6.50
CA TYR A 206 2.57 7.51 5.61
C TYR A 206 1.84 6.43 6.39
N GLN A 207 2.51 5.81 7.37
CA GLN A 207 1.91 4.74 8.16
C GLN A 207 0.73 5.22 9.01
N VAL A 208 0.81 6.44 9.56
CA VAL A 208 -0.32 7.08 10.26
C VAL A 208 -1.50 7.32 9.30
N CYS A 209 -1.24 7.72 8.06
CA CYS A 209 -2.28 7.90 7.04
C CYS A 209 -2.97 6.57 6.67
N VAL A 210 -2.22 5.48 6.55
CA VAL A 210 -2.78 4.13 6.35
C VAL A 210 -3.74 3.77 7.50
N ILE A 211 -3.28 3.90 8.76
CA ILE A 211 -4.08 3.57 9.95
C ILE A 211 -5.36 4.43 10.02
N LYS A 212 -5.25 5.75 9.77
CA LYS A 212 -6.40 6.66 9.75
C LYS A 212 -7.40 6.26 8.66
N THR A 213 -6.92 5.88 7.48
CA THR A 213 -7.78 5.47 6.36
C THR A 213 -8.53 4.17 6.68
N ILE A 214 -7.85 3.17 7.24
CA ILE A 214 -8.50 1.92 7.65
C ILE A 214 -9.57 2.18 8.72
N ASN A 215 -9.29 3.05 9.71
CA ASN A 215 -10.28 3.41 10.73
C ASN A 215 -11.52 4.10 10.14
N ARG A 216 -11.35 4.97 9.14
CA ARG A 216 -12.47 5.65 8.45
C ARG A 216 -13.33 4.67 7.67
N ILE A 217 -12.72 3.76 6.92
CA ILE A 217 -13.44 2.71 6.18
C ILE A 217 -14.19 1.80 7.16
N LYS A 218 -13.58 1.42 8.28
CA LYS A 218 -14.24 0.66 9.34
C LYS A 218 -15.42 1.41 9.95
N ALA A 219 -15.25 2.68 10.29
CA ALA A 219 -16.33 3.50 10.85
C ALA A 219 -17.51 3.57 9.87
N THR A 220 -17.23 3.71 8.58
CA THR A 220 -18.27 3.66 7.53
C THR A 220 -18.97 2.30 7.48
N ALA A 221 -18.22 1.20 7.61
CA ALA A 221 -18.77 -0.15 7.63
C ALA A 221 -19.69 -0.42 8.83
N THR A 222 -19.38 0.16 10.00
CA THR A 222 -20.16 -0.06 11.23
C THR A 222 -21.31 0.91 11.41
N THR A 223 -21.12 2.18 11.05
CA THR A 223 -22.12 3.24 11.25
C THR A 223 -23.02 3.44 10.04
N GLY A 224 -22.59 3.00 8.85
CA GLY A 224 -23.29 3.26 7.61
C GLY A 224 -23.34 4.74 7.21
N VAL A 225 -22.51 5.59 7.82
CA VAL A 225 -22.38 7.00 7.47
C VAL A 225 -21.25 7.14 6.44
N PRO A 226 -21.48 7.83 5.31
CA PRO A 226 -20.44 8.01 4.29
C PRO A 226 -19.32 8.94 4.81
N ASP A 227 -18.07 8.51 4.66
CA ASP A 227 -16.86 9.32 4.94
C ASP A 227 -15.95 9.33 3.71
N ASN A 228 -15.74 10.51 3.12
CA ASN A 228 -14.89 10.69 1.94
C ASN A 228 -13.47 11.17 2.26
N ARG A 229 -13.08 11.28 3.53
CA ARG A 229 -11.79 11.83 3.95
C ARG A 229 -10.70 10.79 3.74
N ILE A 230 -10.31 10.53 2.49
CA ILE A 230 -9.08 9.79 2.18
C ILE A 230 -7.98 10.81 1.86
N PRO A 231 -6.83 10.78 2.58
CA PRO A 231 -5.74 11.71 2.32
C PRO A 231 -5.13 11.46 0.93
N ASN A 232 -5.08 12.50 0.09
CA ASN A 232 -4.40 12.44 -1.21
C ASN A 232 -2.92 12.07 -1.08
N PHE A 233 -2.28 12.50 0.02
CA PHE A 233 -0.91 12.15 0.35
C PHE A 233 -0.68 10.63 0.31
N LEU A 234 -1.59 9.83 0.90
CA LEU A 234 -1.48 8.36 0.89
C LEU A 234 -1.51 7.80 -0.53
N VAL A 235 -2.43 8.30 -1.36
CA VAL A 235 -2.59 7.84 -2.75
C VAL A 235 -1.32 8.17 -3.55
N VAL A 236 -0.78 9.38 -3.41
CA VAL A 236 0.44 9.79 -4.10
C VAL A 236 1.65 8.98 -3.62
N MET A 237 1.80 8.77 -2.32
CA MET A 237 2.88 7.96 -1.76
C MET A 237 2.84 6.51 -2.26
N ASN A 238 1.67 5.89 -2.34
CA ASN A 238 1.55 4.54 -2.92
C ASN A 238 2.04 4.48 -4.37
N TYR A 239 1.80 5.52 -5.18
CA TYR A 239 2.31 5.59 -6.56
C TYR A 239 3.83 5.78 -6.59
N ILE A 240 4.40 6.57 -5.68
CA ILE A 240 5.84 6.76 -5.56
C ILE A 240 6.52 5.45 -5.13
N GLU A 241 5.98 4.77 -4.12
CA GLU A 241 6.46 3.45 -3.69
C GLU A 241 6.35 2.42 -4.82
N ALA A 242 5.24 2.40 -5.55
CA ALA A 242 5.08 1.53 -6.71
C ALA A 242 6.14 1.82 -7.79
N ALA A 243 6.43 3.08 -8.10
CA ALA A 243 7.47 3.44 -9.05
C ALA A 243 8.86 2.98 -8.59
N GLY A 244 9.18 3.15 -7.31
CA GLY A 244 10.40 2.63 -6.70
C GLY A 244 10.51 1.11 -6.80
N MET A 245 9.40 0.40 -6.55
CA MET A 245 9.34 -1.07 -6.67
C MET A 245 9.45 -1.56 -8.12
N VAL A 246 8.97 -0.80 -9.11
CA VAL A 246 9.18 -1.12 -10.53
C VAL A 246 10.66 -1.00 -10.89
N LEU A 247 11.31 0.10 -10.50
CA LEU A 247 12.73 0.30 -10.77
C LEU A 247 13.59 -0.79 -10.10
N ALA A 248 13.34 -1.05 -8.81
CA ALA A 248 14.00 -2.12 -8.08
C ALA A 248 13.71 -3.51 -8.69
N GLY A 249 12.46 -3.75 -9.09
CA GLY A 249 12.04 -5.01 -9.71
C GLY A 249 12.74 -5.27 -11.04
N LEU A 250 12.86 -4.25 -11.89
CA LEU A 250 13.59 -4.33 -13.17
C LEU A 250 15.09 -4.57 -12.97
N ALA A 251 15.71 -3.94 -11.97
CA ALA A 251 17.11 -4.20 -11.64
C ALA A 251 17.30 -5.63 -11.13
N ASN A 252 16.41 -6.09 -10.24
CA ASN A 252 16.47 -7.43 -9.65
C ASN A 252 16.11 -8.54 -10.64
N LEU A 253 15.39 -8.26 -11.73
CA LEU A 253 15.09 -9.25 -12.77
C LEU A 253 16.36 -9.84 -13.41
N PHE A 254 17.45 -9.07 -13.48
CA PHE A 254 18.71 -9.52 -14.07
C PHE A 254 19.59 -10.30 -13.08
N THR A 255 19.45 -10.06 -11.78
CA THR A 255 20.32 -10.66 -10.75
C THR A 255 19.61 -11.77 -9.98
N THR A 256 18.35 -11.56 -9.62
CA THR A 256 17.52 -12.43 -8.78
C THR A 256 16.06 -12.42 -9.28
N PRO A 257 15.74 -13.17 -10.36
CA PRO A 257 14.46 -13.06 -11.07
C PRO A 257 13.22 -13.19 -10.17
N ILE A 258 13.25 -14.07 -9.17
CA ILE A 258 12.14 -14.30 -8.24
C ILE A 258 11.88 -13.06 -7.36
N LEU A 259 12.95 -12.40 -6.88
CA LEU A 259 12.85 -11.17 -6.10
C LEU A 259 12.38 -9.99 -6.96
N GLY A 260 12.84 -9.94 -8.22
CA GLY A 260 12.37 -8.98 -9.21
C GLY A 260 10.87 -9.09 -9.47
N LEU A 261 10.36 -10.32 -9.67
CA LEU A 261 8.93 -10.58 -9.82
C LEU A 261 8.14 -10.18 -8.56
N GLY A 262 8.64 -10.49 -7.37
CA GLY A 262 8.02 -10.08 -6.11
C GLY A 262 7.86 -8.56 -6.00
N SER A 263 8.86 -7.82 -6.44
CA SER A 263 8.84 -6.34 -6.44
C SER A 263 7.79 -5.78 -7.42
N LEU A 264 7.69 -6.37 -8.62
CA LEU A 264 6.68 -5.98 -9.61
C LEU A 264 5.25 -6.30 -9.16
N VAL A 265 5.04 -7.44 -8.51
CA VAL A 265 3.75 -7.81 -7.91
C VAL A 265 3.36 -6.82 -6.81
N GLY A 266 4.31 -6.44 -5.95
CA GLY A 266 4.11 -5.41 -4.94
C GLY A 266 3.73 -4.05 -5.54
N ALA A 267 4.44 -3.62 -6.59
CA ALA A 267 4.14 -2.39 -7.30
C ALA A 267 2.72 -2.38 -7.90
N ALA A 268 2.34 -3.45 -8.59
CA ALA A 268 0.99 -3.60 -9.16
C ALA A 268 -0.09 -3.55 -8.06
N THR A 269 0.19 -4.16 -6.90
CA THR A 269 -0.72 -4.15 -5.75
C THR A 269 -0.96 -2.73 -5.23
N LEU A 270 0.11 -1.93 -5.04
CA LEU A 270 0.02 -0.55 -4.57
C LEU A 270 -0.75 0.35 -5.55
N VAL A 271 -0.55 0.16 -6.86
CA VAL A 271 -1.28 0.88 -7.90
C VAL A 271 -2.78 0.57 -7.82
N ILE A 272 -3.16 -0.71 -7.72
CA ILE A 272 -4.57 -1.10 -7.68
C ILE A 272 -5.23 -0.64 -6.37
N ILE A 273 -4.54 -0.74 -5.23
CA ILE A 273 -5.03 -0.19 -3.96
C ILE A 273 -5.30 1.31 -4.08
N SER A 274 -4.42 2.06 -4.73
CA SER A 274 -4.59 3.51 -4.96
C SER A 274 -5.82 3.82 -5.81
N ILE A 275 -6.07 3.02 -6.85
CA ILE A 275 -7.29 3.13 -7.67
C ILE A 275 -8.54 2.83 -6.83
N ILE A 276 -8.50 1.78 -6.00
CA ILE A 276 -9.61 1.39 -5.12
C ILE A 276 -9.92 2.49 -4.11
N LEU A 277 -8.90 3.06 -3.46
CA LEU A 277 -9.06 4.18 -2.51
C LEU A 277 -9.66 5.41 -3.19
N THR A 278 -9.23 5.72 -4.42
CA THR A 278 -9.78 6.83 -5.20
C THR A 278 -11.25 6.57 -5.56
N ARG A 279 -11.59 5.36 -6.00
CA ARG A 279 -12.99 4.97 -6.28
C ARG A 279 -13.87 5.02 -5.03
N TYR A 280 -13.35 4.60 -3.89
CA TYR A 280 -14.05 4.72 -2.61
C TYR A 280 -14.34 6.18 -2.28
N ARG A 281 -13.33 7.06 -2.39
CA ARG A 281 -13.52 8.48 -2.14
C ARG A 281 -14.57 9.10 -3.06
N SER A 282 -14.53 8.80 -4.35
CA SER A 282 -15.52 9.29 -5.32
C SER A 282 -16.93 8.78 -5.02
N GLY A 283 -17.05 7.49 -4.69
CA GLY A 283 -18.33 6.87 -4.30
C GLY A 283 -18.93 7.49 -3.04
N MET A 284 -18.12 7.69 -2.00
CA MET A 284 -18.57 8.33 -0.76
C MET A 284 -18.89 9.82 -0.96
N THR A 285 -18.15 10.53 -1.82
CA THR A 285 -18.43 11.93 -2.14
C THR A 285 -19.77 12.09 -2.84
N LEU A 286 -20.13 11.18 -3.75
CA LEU A 286 -21.44 11.20 -4.42
C LEU A 286 -22.60 11.00 -3.44
N LEU A 287 -22.41 10.22 -2.39
CA LEU A 287 -23.43 10.03 -1.34
C LEU A 287 -23.54 11.23 -0.41
N MET A 288 -22.43 11.91 -0.11
CA MET A 288 -22.42 13.12 0.72
C MET A 288 -22.93 14.35 -0.02
N TYR A 289 -22.63 14.44 -1.32
CA TYR A 289 -22.96 15.57 -2.18
C TYR A 289 -23.58 15.03 -3.48
N PRO A 290 -24.86 14.61 -3.44
CA PRO A 290 -25.54 14.12 -4.63
C PRO A 290 -25.56 15.23 -5.69
N PRO A 291 -25.29 14.93 -6.97
CA PRO A 291 -25.35 15.93 -8.02
C PRO A 291 -26.78 16.50 -8.07
N VAL A 292 -26.91 17.81 -7.90
CA VAL A 292 -28.18 18.51 -8.10
C VAL A 292 -28.60 18.26 -9.53
N GLN A 293 -29.68 17.51 -9.74
CA GLN A 293 -30.23 17.36 -11.09
C GLN A 293 -30.64 18.76 -11.57
N PRO A 294 -30.26 19.19 -12.78
CA PRO A 294 -30.82 20.42 -13.33
C PRO A 294 -32.34 20.25 -13.38
N VAL A 295 -33.06 21.10 -12.65
CA VAL A 295 -34.52 21.19 -12.76
C VAL A 295 -34.79 21.68 -14.17
N TYR A 296 -35.08 20.76 -15.09
CA TYR A 296 -35.63 21.15 -16.37
C TYR A 296 -36.98 21.82 -16.08
N PRO A 297 -37.23 23.05 -16.57
CA PRO A 297 -38.56 23.62 -16.48
C PRO A 297 -39.53 22.63 -17.11
N GLN A 298 -40.47 22.13 -16.31
CA GLN A 298 -41.58 21.32 -16.79
C GLN A 298 -42.20 22.09 -17.96
N GLN A 299 -42.15 21.51 -19.17
CA GLN A 299 -42.86 22.13 -20.29
C GLN A 299 -44.33 22.27 -19.87
N PRO A 300 -44.97 23.44 -20.10
CA PRO A 300 -46.37 23.62 -19.76
C PRO A 300 -47.17 22.47 -20.37
N THR A 301 -47.88 21.73 -19.53
CA THR A 301 -48.85 20.74 -20.00
C THR A 301 -49.79 21.45 -20.97
N PRO A 302 -49.91 20.99 -22.24
CA PRO A 302 -50.85 21.59 -23.17
C PRO A 302 -52.24 21.53 -22.54
N PRO A 303 -53.03 22.61 -22.57
CA PRO A 303 -54.37 22.60 -22.01
C PRO A 303 -55.15 21.45 -22.65
N GLN A 304 -55.66 20.54 -21.82
CA GLN A 304 -56.58 19.50 -22.26
C GLN A 304 -57.77 20.20 -22.91
N GLY A 305 -57.87 20.08 -24.24
CA GLY A 305 -59.03 20.56 -24.98
C GLY A 305 -60.30 19.90 -24.46
N PRO A 306 -61.46 20.58 -24.51
CA PRO A 306 -62.70 20.07 -23.97
C PRO A 306 -63.03 18.71 -24.58
N GLY A 307 -63.25 17.71 -23.71
CA GLY A 307 -63.59 16.35 -24.10
C GLY A 307 -64.83 16.33 -25.00
N ASN A 308 -64.67 15.75 -26.18
CA ASN A 308 -65.78 15.50 -27.10
C ASN A 308 -66.58 14.31 -26.55
N TRP A 309 -67.69 14.60 -25.88
CA TRP A 309 -68.73 13.61 -25.60
C TRP A 309 -69.59 13.48 -26.85
N GLY A 310 -69.33 12.43 -27.63
CA GLY A 310 -70.14 11.97 -28.75
C GLY A 310 -70.31 10.47 -28.68
#